data_AF-A0A6S7FW54-F1
#
_entry.id   AF-A0A6S7FW54-F1
#
_cell.length_a   1.000
_cell.length_b   1.000
_cell.length_c   1.000
_cell.angle_alpha   90.00
_cell.angle_beta   90.00
_cell.angle_gamma   90.00
#
_symmetry.space_group_name_H-M   'P 1'
#
loop_
_entity.id
_entity.type
_entity.pdbx_description
1 polymer ?
#
loop_
_entity_poly.entity_id
_entity_poly.type
_entity_poly.pdbx_seq_one_letter_code
_entity_poly.pdbx_strand_id
1 'polypeptide(L)'
;MDVDKIVFYTDSRIVLGYIQNERRRFFVYVANRIQTIRHISDPTQWKYVDSTENPVDIATRGKPAKDLMHSFWFTGPEFLKNPDSTDSSSEIIDVEVFEIDENDPEVHTQITTYVTEHSKAQGLGSSRFERFSEWSSLRRAISNLTIRIKLRKTDDHHLLTLKEVPLFYRRGVIWPS
;
A
#
# COMPACT_ATOMS: atom_id res chain seq x y z
N MET A 1 -5.15 33.81 10.70
CA MET A 1 -4.92 32.74 11.70
C MET A 1 -3.69 32.01 11.22
N ASP A 2 -2.57 32.22 11.88
CA ASP A 2 -1.38 31.40 11.67
C ASP A 2 -1.57 30.11 12.47
N VAL A 3 -1.20 28.99 11.87
CA VAL A 3 -1.24 27.67 12.50
C VAL A 3 0.15 27.41 13.05
N ASP A 4 0.30 27.46 14.37
CA ASP A 4 1.60 27.32 15.02
C ASP A 4 2.10 25.86 15.03
N LYS A 5 1.18 24.88 15.04
CA LYS A 5 1.52 23.45 15.11
C LYS A 5 0.40 22.57 14.53
N ILE A 6 0.79 21.54 13.78
CA ILE A 6 -0.11 20.50 13.26
C ILE A 6 0.31 19.16 13.85
N VAL A 7 -0.65 18.44 14.43
CA VAL A 7 -0.48 17.10 15.02
C VAL A 7 -1.55 16.19 14.45
N PHE A 8 -1.17 14.97 14.08
CA PHE A 8 -2.05 13.93 13.55
C PHE A 8 -2.20 12.81 14.57
N TYR A 9 -3.40 12.22 14.65
CA TYR A 9 -3.68 11.13 15.58
C TYR A 9 -4.21 9.91 14.84
N THR A 10 -3.76 8.73 15.26
CA THR A 10 -4.28 7.44 14.81
C THR A 10 -4.43 6.50 16.00
N ASP A 11 -5.48 5.69 16.01
CA ASP A 11 -5.67 4.61 16.98
C ASP A 11 -5.10 3.27 16.50
N SER A 12 -4.50 3.23 15.32
CA SER A 12 -3.80 2.06 14.82
C SER A 12 -2.31 2.16 15.14
N ARG A 13 -1.91 1.42 16.18
CA ARG A 13 -0.50 1.27 16.57
C ARG A 13 0.37 0.72 15.44
N ILE A 14 -0.16 -0.21 14.65
CA ILE A 14 0.54 -0.78 13.49
C ILE A 14 0.81 0.30 12.43
N VAL A 15 -0.20 1.11 12.09
CA VAL A 15 -0.05 2.20 11.13
C VAL A 15 0.94 3.25 11.64
N LEU A 16 0.90 3.57 12.93
CA LEU A 16 1.88 4.48 13.53
C LEU A 16 3.31 3.91 13.38
N GLY A 17 3.50 2.62 13.68
CA GLY A 17 4.76 1.92 13.47
C GLY A 17 5.21 1.96 12.01
N TYR A 18 4.30 1.80 11.05
CA TYR A 18 4.60 1.89 9.62
C TYR A 18 5.05 3.29 9.20
N ILE A 19 4.38 4.33 9.69
CA ILE A 19 4.72 5.73 9.42
C ILE A 19 6.08 6.09 10.01
N GLN A 20 6.47 5.50 11.13
CA GLN A 20 7.78 5.73 11.77
C GLN A 20 8.90 4.83 11.21
N ASN A 21 8.57 3.75 10.51
CA ASN A 21 9.58 2.79 10.04
C ASN A 21 10.36 3.26 8.80
N GLU A 22 11.68 3.38 8.92
CA GLU A 22 12.55 3.74 7.78
C GLU A 22 13.33 2.55 7.20
N ARG A 23 13.37 1.41 7.89
CA ARG A 23 14.28 0.30 7.57
C ARG A 23 13.62 -0.86 6.84
N ARG A 24 12.34 -1.14 7.12
CA ARG A 24 11.62 -2.30 6.59
C ARG A 24 10.97 -2.02 5.24
N ARG A 25 10.89 -3.06 4.40
CA ARG A 25 10.22 -2.99 3.10
C ARG A 25 8.78 -3.49 3.25
N PHE A 26 7.83 -2.66 2.84
CA PHE A 26 6.42 -3.02 2.79
C PHE A 26 6.02 -3.51 1.39
N PHE A 27 4.89 -4.22 1.29
CA PHE A 27 4.27 -4.44 -0.02
C PHE A 27 3.96 -3.11 -0.71
N VAL A 28 3.98 -3.10 -2.05
CA VAL A 28 3.84 -1.88 -2.88
C VAL A 28 2.62 -1.04 -2.48
N TYR A 29 1.48 -1.70 -2.20
CA TYR A 29 0.24 -1.03 -1.79
C TYR A 29 0.38 -0.24 -0.47
N VAL A 30 1.12 -0.79 0.49
CA VAL A 30 1.36 -0.20 1.81
C VAL A 30 2.46 0.86 1.72
N ALA A 31 3.56 0.54 1.02
CA ALA A 31 4.65 1.46 0.76
C ALA A 31 4.17 2.78 0.11
N ASN A 32 3.32 2.69 -0.91
CA ASN A 32 2.78 3.87 -1.61
C ASN A 32 1.94 4.77 -0.69
N ARG A 33 1.18 4.19 0.25
CA ARG A 33 0.40 4.95 1.24
C ARG A 33 1.30 5.65 2.25
N ILE A 34 2.25 4.91 2.82
CA ILE A 34 3.21 5.46 3.78
C ILE A 34 4.00 6.60 3.13
N GLN A 35 4.42 6.42 1.88
CA GLN A 35 5.09 7.47 1.11
C GLN A 35 4.21 8.70 0.92
N THR A 36 2.92 8.51 0.61
CA THR A 36 1.97 9.62 0.47
C THR A 36 1.80 10.38 1.79
N ILE A 37 1.65 9.66 2.91
CA ILE A 37 1.55 10.25 4.26
C ILE A 37 2.81 11.06 4.59
N ARG A 38 3.99 10.47 4.38
CA ARG A 38 5.29 11.12 4.62
C ARG A 38 5.58 12.30 3.68
N HIS A 39 4.93 12.34 2.52
CA HIS A 39 5.08 13.47 1.60
C HIS A 39 4.33 14.71 2.09
N ILE A 40 3.23 14.53 2.84
CA ILE A 40 2.36 15.61 3.30
C ILE A 40 2.52 15.94 4.79
N SER A 41 3.27 15.12 5.53
CA SER A 41 3.46 15.26 6.98
C SER A 41 4.77 14.63 7.42
N ASP A 42 5.36 15.17 8.49
CA ASP A 42 6.52 14.57 9.13
C ASP A 42 6.07 13.43 10.08
N PRO A 43 6.77 12.27 10.09
CA PRO A 43 6.45 11.16 10.99
C PRO A 43 6.33 11.55 12.47
N THR A 44 7.11 12.55 12.92
CA THR A 44 7.09 13.03 14.32
C THR A 44 5.82 13.78 14.69
N GLN A 45 5.01 14.19 13.70
CA GLN A 45 3.71 14.83 13.92
C GLN A 45 2.61 13.81 14.24
N TRP A 46 2.85 12.52 14.03
CA TRP A 46 1.86 11.47 14.26
C TRP A 46 1.95 10.93 15.68
N LYS A 47 0.80 10.87 16.35
CA LYS A 47 0.64 10.36 17.72
C LYS A 47 -0.41 9.26 17.79
N TYR A 48 -0.28 8.42 18.80
CA TYR A 48 -1.31 7.46 19.16
C TYR A 48 -2.46 8.13 19.93
N VAL A 49 -3.69 7.67 19.70
CA VAL A 49 -4.86 7.96 20.54
C VAL A 49 -5.60 6.64 20.81
N ASP A 50 -6.18 6.47 21.99
CA ASP A 50 -6.99 5.29 22.26
C ASP A 50 -8.23 5.27 21.35
N SER A 51 -8.66 4.09 20.89
CA SER A 51 -9.85 3.96 20.03
C SER A 51 -11.12 4.50 20.68
N THR A 52 -11.20 4.49 22.01
CA THR A 52 -12.34 5.07 22.76
C THR A 52 -12.36 6.60 22.76
N GLU A 53 -11.22 7.23 22.49
CA GLU A 53 -11.06 8.69 22.40
C GLU A 53 -10.92 9.18 20.95
N ASN A 54 -10.87 8.26 19.97
CA ASN A 54 -10.83 8.59 18.55
C ASN A 54 -12.24 8.95 18.03
N PRO A 55 -12.53 10.22 17.70
CA PRO A 55 -13.87 10.61 17.23
C PRO A 55 -14.24 9.91 15.92
N VAL A 56 -13.27 9.54 15.07
CA VAL A 56 -13.50 8.86 13.78
C VAL A 56 -14.25 7.54 13.96
N ASP A 57 -14.01 6.81 15.05
CA ASP A 57 -14.69 5.56 15.34
C ASP A 57 -16.21 5.75 15.53
N ILE A 58 -16.65 6.89 16.08
CA ILE A 58 -18.07 7.23 16.24
C ILE A 58 -18.74 7.39 14.88
N ALA A 59 -18.06 8.04 13.94
CA ALA A 59 -18.58 8.27 12.60
C ALA A 59 -18.61 6.98 11.77
N THR A 60 -17.57 6.14 11.84
CA THR A 60 -17.46 4.92 11.03
C THR A 60 -18.38 3.79 11.52
N ARG A 61 -18.70 3.72 12.81
CA ARG A 61 -19.66 2.74 13.37
C ARG A 61 -21.13 3.05 13.07
N GLY A 62 -21.43 4.21 12.49
CA GLY A 62 -22.78 4.57 12.07
C GLY A 62 -23.74 4.83 13.24
N LYS A 63 -23.37 5.72 14.17
CA LYS A 63 -24.27 6.12 15.26
C LYS A 63 -25.50 6.89 14.74
N PRO A 64 -26.68 6.73 15.37
CA PRO A 64 -27.84 7.57 15.10
C PRO A 64 -27.51 9.06 15.25
N ALA A 65 -28.09 9.91 14.40
CA ALA A 65 -27.79 11.36 14.40
C ALA A 65 -28.01 12.04 15.76
N LYS A 66 -29.04 11.61 16.50
CA LYS A 66 -29.32 12.09 17.86
C LYS A 66 -28.17 11.79 18.83
N ASP A 67 -27.54 10.63 18.72
CA ASP A 67 -26.46 10.20 19.62
C ASP A 67 -25.14 10.84 19.19
N LEU A 68 -24.98 11.18 17.91
CA LEU A 68 -23.84 11.93 17.39
C LEU A 68 -23.81 13.36 17.95
N MET A 69 -24.98 14.01 18.07
CA MET A 69 -25.09 15.38 18.63
C MET A 69 -24.64 15.47 20.09
N HIS A 70 -24.78 14.37 20.85
CA HIS A 70 -24.36 14.29 22.25
C HIS A 70 -22.97 13.67 22.42
N SER A 71 -22.29 13.32 21.33
CA SER A 71 -20.96 12.72 21.34
C SER A 71 -19.85 13.77 21.26
N PHE A 72 -18.61 13.33 21.51
CA PHE A 72 -17.42 14.17 21.33
C PHE A 72 -16.96 14.30 19.87
N TRP A 73 -17.74 13.83 18.89
CA TRP A 73 -17.42 13.98 17.46
C TRP A 73 -17.17 15.44 17.06
N PHE A 74 -18.04 16.36 17.51
CA PHE A 74 -17.95 17.79 17.16
C PHE A 74 -17.10 18.60 18.13
N THR A 75 -16.93 18.13 19.37
CA THR A 75 -16.21 18.86 20.41
C THR A 75 -14.77 18.39 20.57
N GLY A 76 -14.43 17.22 20.03
CA GLY A 76 -13.14 16.57 20.21
C GLY A 76 -12.96 15.98 21.62
N PRO A 77 -11.95 15.10 21.79
CA PRO A 77 -11.61 14.54 23.08
C PRO A 77 -11.07 15.59 24.06
N GLU A 78 -11.27 15.36 25.36
CA GLU A 78 -10.93 16.32 26.41
C GLU A 78 -9.42 16.61 26.50
N PHE A 79 -8.57 15.62 26.21
CA PHE A 79 -7.11 15.80 26.26
C PHE A 79 -6.56 16.82 25.24
N LEU A 80 -7.31 17.10 24.16
CA LEU A 80 -6.93 18.13 23.19
C LEU A 80 -7.32 19.54 23.64
N LYS A 81 -8.25 19.67 24.58
CA LYS A 81 -8.75 20.97 25.06
C LYS A 81 -7.82 21.58 26.11
N ASN A 82 -7.07 20.74 26.81
CA ASN A 82 -6.16 21.16 27.88
C ASN A 82 -4.71 21.01 27.42
N PRO A 83 -4.02 22.10 27.05
CA PRO A 83 -2.62 22.06 26.60
C PRO A 83 -1.68 21.54 27.71
N ASP A 84 -2.04 21.74 28.98
CA ASP A 84 -1.28 21.26 30.13
C ASP A 84 -1.47 19.75 30.40
N SER A 85 -2.48 19.12 29.78
CA SER A 85 -2.75 17.68 29.94
C SER A 85 -1.98 16.82 28.94
N THR A 86 -1.41 17.44 27.90
CA THR A 86 -0.76 16.72 26.80
C THR A 86 0.60 16.12 27.17
N ASP A 87 1.10 16.39 28.38
CA ASP A 87 2.33 15.80 28.93
C ASP A 87 2.12 14.44 29.59
N SER A 88 0.89 14.02 29.88
CA SER A 88 0.63 12.78 30.63
C SER A 88 0.27 11.56 29.77
N SER A 89 0.19 11.73 28.45
CA SER A 89 0.03 10.62 27.48
C SER A 89 0.99 10.75 26.30
N SER A 90 1.83 11.78 26.32
CA SER A 90 3.11 11.78 25.61
C SER A 90 4.08 10.90 26.37
N GLU A 91 3.72 9.62 26.57
CA GLU A 91 4.75 8.63 26.32
C GLU A 91 5.18 8.95 24.88
N ILE A 92 6.32 9.63 24.78
CA ILE A 92 7.31 9.26 23.79
C ILE A 92 7.26 7.73 23.85
N ILE A 93 6.44 7.12 22.97
CA ILE A 93 6.58 5.70 22.73
C ILE A 93 7.99 5.67 22.21
N ASP A 94 8.90 5.26 23.09
CA ASP A 94 10.29 5.24 22.80
C ASP A 94 10.41 4.64 21.42
N VAL A 95 11.23 5.28 20.59
CA VAL A 95 11.64 4.78 19.29
C VAL A 95 12.26 3.37 19.41
N GLU A 96 12.39 2.83 20.63
CA GLU A 96 12.36 1.41 20.99
C GLU A 96 11.10 0.70 20.48
N VAL A 97 11.10 0.57 19.15
CA VAL A 97 10.63 -0.60 18.44
C VAL A 97 9.17 -0.92 18.73
N PHE A 98 8.26 -0.25 18.00
CA PHE A 98 7.17 -1.04 17.42
C PHE A 98 7.84 -2.15 16.60
N GLU A 99 8.08 -3.28 17.27
CA GLU A 99 8.46 -4.53 16.64
C GLU A 99 7.26 -4.92 15.80
N ILE A 100 7.22 -4.37 14.59
CA ILE A 100 6.40 -4.93 13.54
C ILE A 100 6.83 -6.39 13.48
N ASP A 101 5.89 -7.32 13.51
CA ASP A 101 6.22 -8.73 13.39
C ASP A 101 6.96 -8.92 12.04
N GLU A 102 8.07 -9.66 12.04
CA GLU A 102 8.72 -10.00 10.77
C GLU A 102 7.79 -10.85 9.88
N ASN A 103 6.82 -11.53 10.49
CA ASN A 103 5.77 -12.30 9.81
C ASN A 103 4.50 -11.49 9.53
N ASP A 104 4.50 -10.17 9.75
CA ASP A 104 3.38 -9.32 9.38
C ASP A 104 3.10 -9.46 7.88
N PRO A 105 1.86 -9.82 7.46
CA PRO A 105 1.51 -10.04 6.07
C PRO A 105 1.66 -8.78 5.19
N GLU A 106 1.84 -7.60 5.79
CA GLU A 106 2.08 -6.34 5.09
C GLU A 106 3.57 -5.98 4.99
N VAL A 107 4.44 -6.72 5.68
CA VAL A 107 5.91 -6.60 5.59
C VAL A 107 6.45 -7.62 4.60
N HIS A 108 7.29 -7.13 3.69
CA HIS A 108 7.97 -7.99 2.75
C HIS A 108 9.18 -8.65 3.43
N THR A 109 9.04 -9.90 3.88
CA THR A 109 10.20 -10.76 4.19
C THR A 109 11.05 -10.89 2.93
N GLN A 110 12.37 -10.64 3.04
CA GLN A 110 13.32 -10.59 1.94
C GLN A 110 12.95 -11.52 0.76
N ILE A 111 12.54 -10.95 -0.39
CA ILE A 111 12.52 -11.72 -1.64
C ILE A 111 13.98 -12.03 -1.96
N THR A 112 14.37 -13.28 -1.84
CA THR A 112 15.56 -13.81 -2.51
C THR A 112 15.37 -13.59 -4.00
N THR A 113 15.83 -12.45 -4.50
CA THR A 113 15.78 -12.15 -5.92
C THR A 113 16.91 -12.94 -6.54
N TYR A 114 16.58 -14.05 -7.19
CA TYR A 114 17.56 -14.76 -8.01
C TYR A 114 17.93 -13.86 -9.18
N VAL A 115 18.99 -13.08 -9.01
CA VAL A 115 19.66 -12.42 -10.13
C VAL A 115 20.18 -13.54 -11.01
N THR A 116 19.61 -13.69 -12.20
CA THR A 116 20.26 -14.50 -13.23
C THR A 116 21.46 -13.67 -13.68
N GLU A 117 22.65 -13.96 -13.14
CA GLU A 117 23.88 -13.47 -13.74
C GLU A 117 23.94 -14.05 -15.16
N HIS A 118 23.61 -13.20 -16.12
CA HIS A 118 23.82 -13.50 -17.52
C HIS A 118 25.32 -13.35 -17.77
N SER A 119 26.11 -14.34 -17.34
CA SER A 119 27.49 -14.50 -17.74
C SER A 119 27.51 -14.61 -19.26
N LYS A 120 27.78 -13.47 -19.93
CA LYS A 120 27.81 -13.28 -21.40
C LYS A 120 27.27 -14.49 -22.16
N ALA A 121 25.94 -14.69 -22.20
CA ALA A 121 25.44 -15.80 -23.00
C ALA A 121 25.86 -15.50 -24.45
N GLN A 122 26.70 -16.38 -25.02
CA GLN A 122 26.65 -16.63 -26.45
C GLN A 122 25.18 -16.76 -26.78
N GLY A 123 24.66 -15.92 -27.68
CA GLY A 123 23.23 -15.69 -27.86
C GLY A 123 22.41 -16.94 -28.20
N LEU A 124 21.51 -16.85 -29.19
CA LEU A 124 20.68 -18.02 -29.49
C LEU A 124 21.45 -19.22 -30.10
N GLY A 125 22.78 -19.14 -30.28
CA GLY A 125 23.66 -20.21 -30.76
C GLY A 125 23.24 -20.81 -32.11
N SER A 126 24.00 -20.59 -33.18
CA SER A 126 23.62 -21.05 -34.53
C SER A 126 23.41 -22.57 -34.63
N SER A 127 24.03 -23.36 -33.75
CA SER A 127 23.86 -24.81 -33.66
C SER A 127 22.42 -25.26 -33.39
N ARG A 128 21.57 -24.40 -32.81
CA ARG A 128 20.15 -24.71 -32.61
C ARG A 128 19.35 -24.71 -33.90
N PHE A 129 19.89 -24.10 -34.96
CA PHE A 129 19.28 -24.05 -36.28
C PHE A 129 19.68 -25.24 -37.18
N GLU A 130 20.71 -26.01 -36.79
CA GLU A 130 21.14 -27.21 -37.52
C GLU A 130 20.09 -28.32 -37.53
N ARG A 131 19.11 -28.28 -36.61
CA ARG A 131 17.96 -29.20 -36.58
C ARG A 131 16.97 -28.97 -37.73
N PHE A 132 17.11 -27.88 -38.48
CA PHE A 132 16.28 -27.58 -39.63
C PHE A 132 17.05 -27.86 -40.90
N SER A 133 16.63 -28.89 -41.64
CA SER A 133 17.21 -29.21 -42.94
C SER A 133 16.81 -28.22 -44.04
N GLU A 134 15.80 -27.37 -43.79
CA GLU A 134 15.30 -26.39 -44.74
C GLU A 134 15.07 -25.01 -44.10
N TRP A 135 15.47 -23.96 -44.81
CA TRP A 135 15.26 -22.57 -44.41
C TRP A 135 13.77 -22.20 -44.26
N SER A 136 12.91 -22.80 -45.08
CA SER A 136 11.45 -22.65 -45.02
C SER A 136 10.89 -23.09 -43.66
N SER A 137 11.40 -24.20 -43.13
CA SER A 137 10.99 -24.80 -41.85
C SER A 137 11.46 -23.95 -40.67
N LEU A 138 12.70 -23.45 -40.72
CA LEU A 138 13.22 -22.51 -39.72
C LEU A 138 12.42 -21.20 -39.69
N ARG A 139 12.10 -20.62 -40.86
CA ARG A 139 11.25 -19.43 -40.95
C ARG A 139 9.87 -19.67 -40.34
N ARG A 140 9.25 -20.82 -40.60
CA ARG A 140 7.96 -21.20 -39.98
C ARG A 140 8.07 -21.32 -38.47
N ALA A 141 9.14 -21.95 -37.96
CA ALA A 141 9.37 -22.08 -36.53
C ALA A 141 9.53 -20.71 -35.83
N ILE A 142 10.31 -19.80 -36.41
CA ILE A 142 10.50 -18.44 -35.89
C ILE A 142 9.19 -17.63 -35.94
N SER A 143 8.43 -17.72 -37.05
CA SER A 143 7.12 -17.07 -37.16
C SER A 143 6.16 -17.59 -36.10
N ASN A 144 6.08 -18.90 -35.88
CA ASN A 144 5.25 -19.51 -34.86
C ASN A 144 5.65 -19.09 -33.44
N LEU A 145 6.95 -19.00 -33.16
CA LEU A 145 7.45 -18.50 -31.87
C LEU A 145 7.05 -17.04 -31.67
N THR A 146 7.20 -16.20 -32.69
CA THR A 146 6.81 -14.79 -32.67
C THR A 146 5.31 -14.62 -32.43
N ILE A 147 4.49 -15.43 -33.10
CA ILE A 147 3.03 -15.46 -32.89
C ILE A 147 2.73 -15.89 -31.46
N ARG A 148 3.35 -16.96 -30.93
CA ARG A 148 3.13 -17.40 -29.55
C ARG A 148 3.54 -16.36 -28.51
N ILE A 149 4.64 -15.64 -28.73
CA ILE A 149 5.06 -14.55 -27.83
C ILE A 149 4.05 -13.40 -27.89
N LYS A 150 3.58 -13.04 -29.09
CA LYS A 150 2.53 -12.03 -29.25
C LYS A 150 1.24 -12.45 -28.55
N LEU A 151 0.78 -13.69 -28.76
CA LEU A 151 -0.40 -14.23 -28.09
C LEU A 151 -0.25 -14.23 -26.57
N ARG A 152 0.90 -14.65 -26.04
CA ARG A 152 1.18 -14.57 -24.59
C ARG A 152 1.16 -13.13 -24.07
N LYS A 153 1.75 -12.17 -24.81
CA LYS A 153 1.69 -10.75 -24.41
C LYS A 153 0.26 -10.19 -24.47
N THR A 154 -0.54 -10.61 -25.43
CA THR A 154 -1.95 -10.20 -25.53
C THR A 154 -2.79 -10.86 -24.45
N ASP A 155 -2.55 -12.14 -24.13
CA ASP A 155 -3.17 -12.84 -23.01
C ASP A 155 -2.73 -12.21 -21.68
N ASP A 156 -1.47 -11.87 -21.50
CA ASP A 156 -1.00 -11.12 -20.33
C ASP A 156 -1.66 -9.74 -20.28
N HIS A 157 -1.81 -9.01 -21.38
CA HIS A 157 -2.56 -7.74 -21.40
C HIS A 157 -4.06 -7.91 -21.14
N HIS A 158 -4.69 -9.02 -21.58
CA HIS A 158 -6.09 -9.36 -21.27
C HIS A 158 -6.27 -9.82 -19.82
N LEU A 159 -5.29 -10.54 -19.26
CA LEU A 159 -5.25 -10.97 -17.86
C LEU A 159 -4.90 -9.81 -16.94
N LEU A 160 -4.09 -8.85 -17.37
CA LEU A 160 -3.82 -7.59 -16.68
C LEU A 160 -5.05 -6.70 -16.71
N THR A 161 -5.72 -6.53 -17.87
CA THR A 161 -6.98 -5.77 -17.92
C THR A 161 -8.12 -6.43 -17.14
N LEU A 162 -8.28 -7.76 -17.17
CA LEU A 162 -9.29 -8.46 -16.36
C LEU A 162 -8.97 -8.52 -14.85
N LYS A 163 -7.69 -8.39 -14.46
CA LYS A 163 -7.29 -8.22 -13.05
C LYS A 163 -7.29 -6.75 -12.61
N GLU A 164 -7.22 -5.80 -13.55
CA GLU A 164 -7.26 -4.36 -13.32
C GLU A 164 -8.65 -3.75 -13.43
N VAL A 165 -9.70 -4.47 -13.89
CA VAL A 165 -11.07 -4.01 -13.65
C VAL A 165 -11.40 -4.26 -12.17
N PRO A 166 -11.48 -3.22 -11.32
CA PRO A 166 -12.00 -3.40 -9.98
C PRO A 166 -13.45 -3.84 -10.13
N LEU A 167 -13.87 -4.89 -9.42
CA LEU A 167 -15.28 -5.32 -9.33
C LEU A 167 -16.19 -4.29 -8.63
N PHE A 168 -15.81 -3.02 -8.59
CA PHE A 168 -16.59 -1.93 -8.05
C PHE A 168 -16.92 -0.94 -9.16
N TYR A 169 -18.08 -1.14 -9.80
CA TYR A 169 -19.09 -0.11 -10.09
C TYR A 169 -20.18 -0.69 -11.02
N ARG A 170 -21.04 -1.56 -10.49
CA ARG A 170 -22.44 -1.68 -10.94
C ARG A 170 -23.36 -1.75 -9.74
N ARG A 171 -23.53 -0.60 -9.09
CA ARG A 171 -24.78 -0.20 -8.42
C ARG A 171 -24.84 1.32 -8.40
N GLY A 172 -25.04 1.89 -9.58
CA GLY A 172 -25.46 3.28 -9.72
C GLY A 172 -26.89 3.40 -9.23
N VAL A 173 -27.04 3.83 -7.98
CA VAL A 173 -28.28 4.37 -7.44
C VAL A 173 -28.51 5.72 -8.09
N ILE A 174 -29.70 5.84 -8.66
CA ILE A 174 -30.26 7.03 -9.30
C ILE A 174 -30.54 8.07 -8.20
N TRP A 175 -30.10 9.31 -8.37
CA TRP A 175 -30.68 10.46 -7.68
C TRP A 175 -31.46 11.29 -8.72
N PRO A 176 -32.76 11.56 -8.54
CA PRO A 176 -33.46 12.56 -9.33
C PRO A 176 -33.32 13.95 -8.71
N SER A 177 -33.47 14.93 -9.62
CA SER A 177 -33.32 16.39 -9.50
C SER A 177 -34.15 17.09 -8.44
#